data_AF-A0A0S2EWZ3-F1
#
_entry.id   AF-A0A0S2EWZ3-F1
#
_cell.length_a   1.000
_cell.length_b   1.000
_cell.length_c   1.000
_cell.angle_alpha   90.00
_cell.angle_beta   90.00
_cell.angle_gamma   90.00
#
_symmetry.space_group_name_H-M   'P 1'
#
loop_
_entity.id
_entity.type
_entity.pdbx_description
1 polymer ?
#
loop_
_entity_poly.entity_id
_entity_poly.type
_entity_poly.pdbx_seq_one_letter_code
_entity_poly.pdbx_strand_id
1 'polypeptide(L)'
;MAKLSIEARIAQLEARKQALKARLGKQERAIDTRRKVLLGAMLLDTIERARAGQGRPEDRDVAVMLEGWVTRELPGFLKRTIDRTLFADFITSEEGSHTETEQ
;
A
#
# COMPACT_ATOMS: atom_id res chain seq x y z
N MET A 1 -49.25 21.03 11.97
CA MET A 1 -48.04 20.58 11.27
C MET A 1 -48.13 19.06 11.11
N ALA A 2 -48.18 18.57 9.88
CA ALA A 2 -48.48 17.17 9.59
C ALA A 2 -47.43 16.24 10.21
N LYS A 3 -47.86 15.34 11.10
CA LYS A 3 -47.02 14.22 11.55
C LYS A 3 -46.74 13.37 10.31
N LEU A 4 -45.49 13.33 9.85
CA LEU A 4 -45.02 12.32 8.89
C LEU A 4 -45.51 10.95 9.35
N SER A 5 -46.04 10.13 8.44
CA SER A 5 -46.41 8.75 8.76
C SER A 5 -45.19 8.02 9.33
N ILE A 6 -45.43 7.02 10.18
CA ILE A 6 -44.35 6.24 10.80
C ILE A 6 -43.42 5.65 9.71
N GLU A 7 -43.98 5.22 8.59
CA GLU A 7 -43.24 4.74 7.42
C GLU A 7 -42.30 5.80 6.82
N ALA A 8 -42.78 7.04 6.65
CA ALA A 8 -41.94 8.13 6.15
C ALA A 8 -40.77 8.43 7.11
N ARG A 9 -41.00 8.29 8.42
CA ARG A 9 -39.95 8.45 9.43
C ARG A 9 -38.94 7.30 9.43
N ILE A 10 -39.40 6.06 9.24
CA ILE A 10 -38.53 4.89 9.06
C ILE A 10 -37.66 5.06 7.81
N ALA A 11 -38.26 5.46 6.68
CA ALA A 11 -37.53 5.71 5.44
C ALA A 11 -36.47 6.81 5.60
N GLN A 12 -36.79 7.88 6.32
CA GLN A 12 -35.84 8.95 6.62
C GLN A 12 -34.66 8.46 7.49
N LEU A 13 -34.93 7.62 8.50
CA LEU A 13 -33.89 7.06 9.37
C LEU A 13 -32.98 6.10 8.61
N GLU A 14 -33.54 5.23 7.76
CA GLU A 14 -32.74 4.34 6.90
C GLU A 14 -31.89 5.15 5.91
N ALA A 15 -32.42 6.19 5.27
CA ALA A 15 -31.64 7.06 4.39
C ALA A 15 -30.46 7.71 5.13
N ARG A 16 -30.68 8.22 6.36
CA ARG A 16 -29.62 8.79 7.20
C ARG A 16 -28.57 7.75 7.59
N LYS A 17 -28.99 6.54 7.97
CA LYS A 17 -28.10 5.43 8.29
C LYS A 17 -27.23 5.04 7.10
N GLN A 18 -27.80 4.94 5.90
CA GLN A 18 -27.02 4.63 4.68
C GLN A 18 -26.01 5.74 4.37
N ALA A 19 -26.40 7.01 4.51
CA ALA A 19 -25.49 8.14 4.34
C ALA A 19 -24.32 8.11 5.34
N LEU A 20 -24.60 7.80 6.62
CA LEU A 20 -23.58 7.66 7.65
C LEU A 20 -22.64 6.48 7.37
N LYS A 21 -23.17 5.32 6.96
CA LYS A 21 -22.36 4.16 6.57
C LYS A 21 -21.46 4.46 5.38
N ALA A 22 -21.98 5.14 4.35
CA ALA A 22 -21.18 5.54 3.19
C ALA A 22 -20.05 6.50 3.58
N ARG A 23 -20.32 7.45 4.50
CA ARG A 23 -19.31 8.37 5.02
C ARG A 23 -18.24 7.63 5.83
N LEU A 24 -18.64 6.69 6.68
CA LEU A 24 -17.71 5.86 7.46
C LEU A 24 -16.81 5.04 6.51
N GLY A 25 -17.38 4.35 5.53
CA GLY A 25 -16.60 3.58 4.55
C GLY A 25 -15.64 4.45 3.72
N LYS A 26 -15.99 5.71 3.45
CA LYS A 26 -15.06 6.67 2.84
C LYS A 26 -13.90 7.02 3.77
N GLN A 27 -14.17 7.23 5.06
CA GLN A 27 -13.13 7.53 6.06
C GLN A 27 -12.19 6.34 6.25
N GLU A 28 -12.73 5.13 6.35
CA GLU A 28 -11.94 3.89 6.49
C GLU A 28 -11.00 3.70 5.31
N ARG A 29 -11.48 3.85 4.06
CA ARG A 29 -10.62 3.78 2.88
C ARG A 29 -9.56 4.88 2.83
N ALA A 30 -9.91 6.10 3.26
CA ALA A 30 -8.95 7.20 3.33
C ALA A 30 -7.82 6.91 4.35
N ILE A 31 -8.20 6.38 5.52
CA ILE A 31 -7.24 5.97 6.56
C ILE A 31 -6.37 4.81 6.07
N ASP A 32 -6.97 3.78 5.47
CA ASP A 32 -6.23 2.62 4.94
C ASP A 32 -5.23 3.05 3.86
N THR A 33 -5.66 3.89 2.91
CA THR A 33 -4.78 4.46 1.88
C THR A 33 -3.65 5.26 2.52
N ARG A 34 -3.94 6.12 3.51
CA ARG A 34 -2.93 6.92 4.19
C ARG A 34 -1.91 6.06 4.93
N ARG A 35 -2.35 5.00 5.61
CA ARG A 35 -1.47 4.05 6.30
C ARG A 35 -0.54 3.33 5.33
N LYS A 36 -1.09 2.81 4.23
CA LYS A 36 -0.31 2.12 3.19
C LYS A 36 0.74 3.04 2.54
N VAL A 37 0.35 4.28 2.21
CA VAL A 37 1.25 5.28 1.62
C VAL A 37 2.37 5.66 2.60
N LEU A 38 2.05 5.94 3.87
CA LEU A 38 3.06 6.31 4.85
C LEU A 38 4.05 5.16 5.14
N LEU A 39 3.55 3.94 5.27
CA LEU A 39 4.40 2.78 5.49
C LEU A 39 5.31 2.53 4.28
N GLY A 40 4.76 2.58 3.07
CA GLY A 40 5.53 2.41 1.83
C GLY A 40 6.60 3.50 1.65
N ALA A 41 6.25 4.77 1.91
CA ALA A 41 7.20 5.87 1.83
C ALA A 41 8.35 5.71 2.85
N MET A 42 8.03 5.32 4.08
CA MET A 42 9.04 5.05 5.12
C MET A 42 9.97 3.90 4.73
N LEU A 43 9.42 2.81 4.18
CA LEU A 43 10.19 1.67 3.71
C LEU A 43 11.18 2.07 2.59
N LEU A 44 10.70 2.80 1.58
CA LEU A 44 11.54 3.26 0.46
C LEU A 44 12.65 4.21 0.94
N ASP A 45 12.32 5.20 1.78
CA ASP A 45 13.29 6.13 2.37
C ASP A 45 14.35 5.39 3.21
N THR A 46 13.96 4.34 3.93
CA THR A 46 14.88 3.53 4.74
C THR A 46 15.90 2.80 3.86
N ILE A 47 15.44 2.15 2.78
CA ILE A 47 16.32 1.45 1.82
C ILE A 47 17.23 2.45 1.11
N GLU A 48 16.69 3.58 0.67
CA GLU A 48 17.46 4.62 -0.03
C GLU A 48 18.58 5.20 0.83
N ARG A 49 18.29 5.53 2.10
CA ARG A 49 19.31 6.00 3.05
C ARG A 49 20.41 4.97 3.27
N ALA A 50 20.04 3.70 3.41
CA ALA A 50 21.01 2.62 3.60
C ALA A 50 21.90 2.44 2.36
N ARG A 51 21.34 2.48 1.14
CA ARG A 51 22.10 2.47 -0.12
C ARG A 51 23.07 3.66 -0.19
N ALA A 52 22.66 4.82 0.31
CA ALA A 52 23.51 6.02 0.39
C ALA A 52 24.57 5.96 1.52
N GLY A 53 24.65 4.87 2.27
CA GLY A 53 25.54 4.74 3.44
C GLY A 53 25.18 5.65 4.61
N GLN A 54 23.97 6.23 4.59
CA GLN A 54 23.44 7.12 5.62
C GLN A 54 22.65 6.33 6.66
N GLY A 55 22.49 6.91 7.84
CA GLY A 55 21.72 6.30 8.94
C GLY A 55 22.61 5.61 9.98
N ARG A 56 21.96 4.96 10.95
CA ARG A 56 22.68 4.31 12.04
C ARG A 56 23.17 2.94 11.59
N PRO A 57 24.31 2.43 12.10
CA PRO A 57 24.82 1.12 11.71
C PRO A 57 23.79 -0.01 11.85
N GLU A 58 22.97 0.02 12.90
CA GLU A 58 21.91 -0.97 13.13
C GLU A 58 20.77 -0.93 12.09
N ASP A 59 20.55 0.22 11.44
CA ASP A 59 19.49 0.37 10.44
C ASP A 59 19.89 -0.25 9.10
N ARG A 60 21.20 -0.45 8.85
CA ARG A 60 21.71 -1.03 7.59
C ARG A 60 21.32 -2.49 7.41
N ASP A 61 21.48 -3.30 8.45
CA ASP A 61 21.13 -4.73 8.38
C ASP A 61 19.63 -4.92 8.12
N VAL A 62 18.81 -4.08 8.77
CA VAL A 62 17.35 -4.05 8.57
C VAL A 62 17.01 -3.63 7.14
N ALA A 63 17.65 -2.59 6.61
CA ALA A 63 17.41 -2.12 5.25
C ALA A 63 17.78 -3.17 4.20
N VAL A 64 18.91 -3.87 4.36
CA VAL A 64 19.33 -4.96 3.46
C VAL A 64 18.32 -6.10 3.49
N MET A 65 17.88 -6.51 4.68
CA MET A 65 16.86 -7.55 4.82
C MET A 65 15.53 -7.14 4.15
N LEU A 66 15.10 -5.89 4.36
CA LEU A 66 13.88 -5.36 3.79
C LEU A 66 13.96 -5.27 2.26
N GLU A 67 15.07 -4.76 1.73
CA GLU A 67 15.31 -4.67 0.29
C GLU A 67 15.29 -6.05 -0.37
N GLY A 68 15.97 -7.04 0.22
CA GLY A 68 15.95 -8.42 -0.28
C GLY A 68 14.55 -9.04 -0.22
N TRP A 69 13.77 -8.76 0.83
CA TRP A 69 12.39 -9.21 0.92
C TRP A 69 11.49 -8.54 -0.14
N VAL A 70 11.61 -7.22 -0.33
CA VAL A 70 10.83 -6.48 -1.34
C VAL A 70 11.15 -6.99 -2.74
N THR A 71 12.43 -7.15 -3.06
CA THR A 71 12.89 -7.60 -4.38
C THR A 71 12.30 -8.97 -4.75
N ARG A 72 12.18 -9.89 -3.76
CA ARG A 72 11.57 -11.21 -3.94
C ARG A 72 10.03 -11.18 -4.04
N GLU A 73 9.35 -10.45 -3.17
CA GLU A 73 7.88 -10.52 -3.06
C GLU A 73 7.14 -9.55 -4.01
N LEU A 74 7.74 -8.40 -4.30
CA LEU A 74 7.11 -7.33 -5.08
C LEU A 74 6.73 -7.76 -6.51
N PRO A 75 7.55 -8.55 -7.26
CA PRO A 75 7.15 -9.07 -8.56
C PRO A 75 5.89 -9.93 -8.53
N GLY A 76 5.64 -10.69 -7.45
CA GLY A 76 4.44 -11.50 -7.27
C GLY A 76 3.22 -10.68 -6.83
N PHE A 77 3.46 -9.60 -6.09
CA PHE A 77 2.42 -8.70 -5.61
C PHE A 77 1.82 -7.81 -6.72
N LEU A 78 2.65 -7.32 -7.65
CA LEU A 78 2.23 -6.39 -8.68
C LEU A 78 1.43 -7.08 -9.79
N LYS A 79 0.15 -6.72 -9.94
CA LYS A 79 -0.75 -7.35 -10.93
C LYS A 79 -0.77 -6.63 -12.28
N ARG A 80 -0.44 -5.33 -12.31
CA ARG A 80 -0.54 -4.50 -13.52
C ARG A 80 0.85 -4.15 -14.04
N THR A 81 1.01 -4.15 -15.35
CA THR A 81 2.28 -3.81 -16.01
C THR A 81 2.73 -2.38 -15.69
N ILE A 82 1.80 -1.42 -15.63
CA ILE A 82 2.12 -0.03 -15.29
C ILE A 82 2.74 0.09 -13.88
N ASP A 83 2.24 -0.71 -12.93
CA ASP A 83 2.76 -0.71 -11.57
C ASP A 83 4.14 -1.38 -11.52
N ARG A 84 4.39 -2.42 -12.32
CA ARG A 84 5.72 -3.05 -12.46
C ARG A 84 6.78 -2.08 -12.96
N THR A 85 6.43 -1.22 -13.91
CA THR A 85 7.37 -0.20 -14.43
C THR A 85 7.79 0.80 -13.36
N LEU A 86 6.94 1.10 -12.37
CA LEU A 86 7.28 2.02 -11.27
C LEU A 86 8.33 1.48 -10.31
N PHE A 87 8.54 0.15 -10.28
CA PHE A 87 9.47 -0.51 -9.36
C PHE A 87 10.55 -1.30 -10.11
N ALA A 88 10.88 -0.89 -11.33
CA ALA A 88 11.86 -1.59 -12.16
C ALA A 88 13.22 -1.74 -11.46
N ASP A 89 13.64 -0.73 -10.69
CA ASP A 89 14.87 -0.75 -9.89
C ASP A 89 14.93 -1.91 -8.88
N PHE A 90 13.79 -2.28 -8.29
CA PHE A 90 13.69 -3.44 -7.40
C PHE A 90 13.55 -4.77 -8.15
N ILE A 91 12.99 -4.77 -9.36
CA ILE A 91 12.69 -6.00 -10.10
C ILE A 91 13.87 -6.45 -10.99
N THR A 92 14.52 -5.53 -11.69
CA THR A 92 15.62 -5.85 -12.62
C THR A 92 16.90 -6.27 -11.90
N SER A 93 16.97 -6.05 -10.59
CA SER A 93 18.09 -6.49 -9.75
C SER A 93 18.18 -8.03 -9.65
N GLU A 94 17.11 -8.78 -9.93
CA GLU A 94 17.15 -10.27 -9.98
C GLU A 94 17.21 -10.86 -11.39
N GLU A 95 16.71 -10.18 -12.42
CA GLU A 95 16.73 -10.74 -13.80
C GLU A 95 18.16 -10.89 -14.35
N GLY A 96 19.15 -10.26 -13.73
CA GLY A 96 20.57 -10.44 -14.02
C GLY A 96 21.24 -11.67 -13.38
N SER A 97 20.55 -12.49 -12.57
CA SER A 97 21.14 -13.64 -11.87
C SER A 97 20.62 -15.02 -12.30
N HIS A 98 19.73 -15.09 -13.30
CA HIS A 98 19.12 -16.34 -13.77
C HIS A 98 19.24 -16.61 -15.29
N THR A 99 20.34 -16.19 -15.92
CA THR A 99 20.66 -16.58 -17.31
C THR A 99 22.08 -17.14 -17.45
N GLU A 100 22.37 -18.24 -16.77
CA GLU A 100 23.47 -19.14 -17.17
C GLU A 100 23.29 -20.49 -16.48
N THR A 101 22.65 -21.45 -17.16
CA THR A 101 22.97 -22.90 -17.16
C THR A 101 21.95 -23.61 -18.05
N GLU A 102 22.21 -23.66 -19.36
CA GLU A 102 21.78 -24.75 -20.24
C GLU A 102 22.85 -24.88 -21.34
N GLN A 103 23.84 -25.73 -21.08
CA GLN A 103 24.62 -26.49 -22.07
C GLN A 103 24.90 -27.87 -21.50
#